data_AF-A0A8T7ELC8-F1
#
_entry.id   AF-A0A8T7ELC8-F1
#
_cell.length_a   1.000
_cell.length_b   1.000
_cell.length_c   1.000
_cell.angle_alpha   90.00
_cell.angle_beta   90.00
_cell.angle_gamma   90.00
#
_symmetry.space_group_name_H-M   'P 1'
#
loop_
_entity.id
_entity.type
_entity.pdbx_description
1 polymer ?
#
loop_
_entity_poly.entity_id
_entity_poly.type
_entity_poly.pdbx_seq_one_letter_code
_entity_poly.pdbx_strand_id
1 'polypeptide(L)'
;MLEQRGTALDLLESLLRQSRRDRFALANDLAGDKPAPAAPARIMADVLARPAAALRWQQRVKPVNTDRIATLEQLSRVLRVEFVETALRQTQRAQTLIQGTNVNVRLLLEVLFLDYPAA
;
A
#
# COMPACT_ATOMS: atom_id res chain seq x y z
N MET A 1 -1.83 -3.70 -16.48
CA MET A 1 -2.50 -3.24 -15.23
C MET A 1 -2.74 -4.37 -14.22
N LEU A 2 -3.07 -5.60 -14.62
CA LEU A 2 -3.23 -6.73 -13.69
C LEU A 2 -1.93 -7.14 -13.00
N GLU A 3 -0.83 -7.27 -13.75
CA GLU A 3 0.49 -7.62 -13.17
C GLU A 3 0.98 -6.62 -12.13
N GLN A 4 0.88 -5.32 -12.43
CA GLN A 4 1.22 -4.23 -11.51
C GLN A 4 0.45 -4.32 -10.19
N ARG A 5 -0.81 -4.76 -10.22
CA ARG A 5 -1.63 -4.98 -9.02
C ARG A 5 -1.17 -6.18 -8.21
N GLY A 6 -0.74 -7.26 -8.87
CA GLY A 6 -0.14 -8.42 -8.22
C GLY A 6 1.13 -8.03 -7.47
N THR A 7 2.04 -7.34 -8.15
CA THR A 7 3.29 -6.84 -7.55
C THR A 7 3.06 -5.96 -6.33
N ALA A 8 2.05 -5.09 -6.35
CA ALA A 8 1.75 -4.23 -5.22
C ALA A 8 1.09 -4.95 -4.03
N LEU A 9 0.30 -6.00 -4.30
CA LEU A 9 -0.24 -6.85 -3.25
C LEU A 9 0.89 -7.63 -2.57
N ASP A 10 1.81 -8.18 -3.36
CA ASP A 10 2.99 -8.88 -2.85
C ASP A 10 3.89 -7.91 -2.05
N LEU A 11 4.04 -6.66 -2.52
CA LEU A 11 4.75 -5.60 -1.80
C LEU A 11 4.08 -5.25 -0.47
N LEU A 12 2.75 -5.13 -0.45
CA LEU A 12 1.99 -4.86 0.76
C LEU A 12 2.12 -6.00 1.78
N GLU A 13 1.98 -7.25 1.34
CA GLU A 13 2.20 -8.42 2.21
C GLU A 13 3.61 -8.44 2.78
N SER A 14 4.61 -8.16 1.95
CA SER A 14 6.01 -8.06 2.36
C SER A 14 6.19 -6.99 3.44
N LEU A 15 5.67 -5.78 3.22
CA LEU A 15 5.74 -4.67 4.18
C LEU A 15 5.08 -5.00 5.52
N LEU A 16 3.92 -5.66 5.50
CA LEU A 16 3.20 -6.04 6.73
C LEU A 16 3.95 -7.08 7.57
N ARG A 17 4.76 -7.93 6.93
CA ARG A 17 5.55 -8.99 7.60
C ARG A 17 6.99 -8.57 7.93
N GLN A 18 7.47 -7.48 7.37
CA GLN A 18 8.85 -7.03 7.49
C GLN A 18 9.13 -6.23 8.75
N SER A 19 10.36 -6.35 9.24
CA SER A 19 10.86 -5.50 10.32
C SER A 19 11.03 -4.06 9.83
N ARG A 20 11.08 -3.10 10.77
CA ARG A 20 11.35 -1.68 10.45
C ARG A 20 12.61 -1.49 9.60
N ARG A 21 13.66 -2.27 9.86
CA ARG A 21 14.92 -2.22 9.11
C ARG A 21 14.70 -2.61 7.65
N ASP A 22 13.95 -3.68 7.41
CA ASP A 22 13.71 -4.20 6.06
C ASP A 22 12.81 -3.27 5.25
N ARG A 23 11.84 -2.62 5.91
CA ARG A 23 11.01 -1.58 5.29
C ARG A 23 11.85 -0.40 4.78
N PHE A 24 12.91 -0.02 5.50
CA PHE A 24 13.81 1.06 5.08
C PHE A 24 14.73 0.64 3.94
N ALA A 25 15.19 -0.61 3.93
CA ALA A 25 15.92 -1.15 2.78
C ALA A 25 15.03 -1.12 1.53
N LEU A 26 13.78 -1.57 1.65
CA LEU A 26 12.80 -1.53 0.57
C LEU A 26 12.50 -0.11 0.08
N ALA A 27 12.39 0.87 1.00
CA ALA A 27 12.22 2.27 0.64
C ALA A 27 13.42 2.81 -0.17
N ASN A 28 14.64 2.40 0.19
CA ASN A 28 15.84 2.76 -0.54
C ASN A 28 15.87 2.15 -1.95
N ASP A 29 15.47 0.88 -2.08
CA ASP A 29 15.43 0.18 -3.37
C ASP A 29 14.37 0.81 -4.29
N LEU A 30 13.16 1.05 -3.77
CA LEU A 30 12.07 1.69 -4.52
C LEU A 30 12.35 3.15 -4.91
N ALA A 31 13.20 3.84 -4.17
CA ALA A 31 13.63 5.20 -4.51
C ALA A 31 14.69 5.23 -5.62
N GLY A 32 15.41 4.12 -5.84
CA GLY A 32 16.43 3.98 -6.88
C GLY A 32 15.85 3.77 -8.28
N ASP A 33 14.64 3.21 -8.39
CA ASP A 33 13.99 2.91 -9.67
C ASP A 33 13.36 4.16 -10.33
N LYS A 34 13.95 4.61 -11.44
CA LYS A 34 13.36 5.59 -12.34
C LYS A 34 12.63 4.87 -13.48
N PRO A 35 11.32 5.11 -13.76
CA PRO A 35 10.43 6.14 -13.25
C PRO A 35 9.12 5.56 -12.67
N ALA A 36 8.92 5.63 -11.35
CA ALA A 36 7.62 5.96 -10.74
C ALA A 36 7.60 5.48 -9.28
N PRO A 37 8.23 6.20 -8.35
CA PRO A 37 7.88 6.07 -6.93
C PRO A 37 6.39 6.34 -6.66
N ALA A 38 5.69 6.98 -7.61
CA ALA A 38 4.24 7.12 -7.61
C ALA A 38 3.49 5.81 -7.91
N ALA A 39 4.08 4.84 -8.62
CA ALA A 39 3.37 3.61 -9.01
C ALA A 39 3.14 2.67 -7.82
N PRO A 40 4.14 2.32 -6.98
CA PRO A 40 3.91 1.53 -5.78
C PRO A 40 2.89 2.17 -4.85
N ALA A 41 3.02 3.48 -4.58
CA ALA A 41 2.07 4.22 -3.75
C ALA A 41 0.66 4.23 -4.36
N ARG A 42 0.52 4.44 -5.68
CA ARG A 42 -0.79 4.42 -6.35
C ARG A 42 -1.45 3.05 -6.30
N ILE A 43 -0.68 2.00 -6.54
CA ILE A 43 -1.22 0.65 -6.56
C ILE A 43 -1.50 0.16 -5.12
N MET A 44 -0.70 0.54 -4.13
CA MET A 44 -1.01 0.28 -2.71
C MET A 44 -2.28 1.00 -2.27
N ALA A 45 -2.51 2.25 -2.72
CA ALA A 45 -3.77 2.92 -2.48
C ALA A 45 -4.96 2.18 -3.12
N ASP A 46 -4.83 1.70 -4.36
CA ASP A 46 -5.87 0.89 -5.02
C ASP A 46 -6.13 -0.44 -4.28
N VAL A 47 -5.08 -1.08 -3.76
CA VAL A 47 -5.18 -2.34 -3.00
C VAL A 47 -5.78 -2.11 -1.62
N LEU A 48 -5.44 -1.02 -0.92
CA LEU A 48 -5.95 -0.70 0.42
C LEU A 48 -7.34 -0.06 0.43
N ALA A 49 -7.71 0.66 -0.64
CA ALA A 49 -9.05 1.24 -0.78
C ALA A 49 -10.15 0.17 -0.75
N ARG A 50 -9.85 -1.04 -1.25
CA ARG A 50 -10.85 -2.10 -1.40
C ARG A 50 -11.16 -2.86 -0.09
N PRO A 51 -10.20 -3.23 0.77
CA PRO A 51 -10.46 -3.69 2.13
C PRO A 51 -11.16 -2.63 2.98
N ALA A 52 -10.78 -1.35 2.90
CA ALA A 52 -11.49 -0.28 3.59
C ALA A 52 -12.96 -0.20 3.14
N ALA A 53 -13.23 -0.27 1.83
CA ALA A 53 -14.58 -0.28 1.28
C ALA A 53 -15.36 -1.56 1.68
N ALA A 54 -14.72 -2.73 1.65
CA ALA A 54 -15.33 -4.00 2.04
C ALA A 54 -15.68 -4.05 3.53
N LEU A 55 -14.80 -3.53 4.39
CA LEU A 55 -14.99 -3.49 5.84
C LEU A 55 -16.00 -2.41 6.27
N ARG A 56 -16.02 -1.24 5.62
CA ARG A 56 -16.98 -0.17 5.93
C ARG A 56 -18.40 -0.46 5.48
N TRP A 57 -18.60 -1.20 4.39
CA TRP A 57 -19.93 -1.32 3.79
C TRP A 57 -20.66 -2.64 4.02
N GLN A 58 -20.07 -3.67 4.65
CA GLN A 58 -20.71 -5.00 4.80
C GLN A 58 -21.35 -5.53 3.48
N GLN A 59 -20.93 -5.01 2.33
CA GLN A 59 -21.65 -5.14 1.06
C GLN A 59 -20.68 -5.54 -0.06
N ARG A 60 -20.97 -6.72 -0.62
CA ARG A 60 -21.02 -7.17 -2.03
C ARG A 60 -20.36 -6.34 -3.15
N VAL A 61 -19.31 -5.58 -2.91
CA VAL A 61 -18.49 -5.04 -4.00
C VAL A 61 -17.69 -6.20 -4.59
N LYS A 62 -18.05 -6.65 -5.80
CA LYS A 62 -17.33 -7.73 -6.48
C LYS A 62 -15.85 -7.36 -6.59
N PRO A 63 -14.93 -8.21 -6.09
CA PRO A 63 -13.50 -7.96 -6.21
C PRO A 63 -13.12 -7.91 -7.69
N VAL A 64 -12.46 -6.82 -8.11
CA VAL A 64 -11.97 -6.71 -9.50
C VAL A 64 -10.76 -7.63 -9.75
N ASN A 65 -10.09 -8.11 -8.70
CA ASN A 65 -9.10 -9.19 -8.75
C ASN A 65 -9.74 -10.47 -8.20
N THR A 66 -10.53 -11.15 -9.03
CA THR A 66 -11.14 -12.45 -8.68
C THR A 66 -10.10 -13.50 -8.29
N ASP A 67 -8.89 -13.35 -8.82
CA ASP A 67 -7.81 -14.32 -8.77
C ASP A 67 -7.06 -14.29 -7.41
N ARG A 68 -7.23 -13.21 -6.63
CA ARG A 68 -6.57 -13.00 -5.32
C ARG A 68 -7.58 -12.67 -4.20
N ILE A 69 -8.84 -13.08 -4.37
CA ILE A 69 -9.92 -12.85 -3.38
C ILE A 69 -9.54 -13.41 -2.01
N ALA A 70 -9.04 -14.64 -1.95
CA ALA A 70 -8.67 -15.28 -0.69
C ALA A 70 -7.62 -14.48 0.09
N THR A 71 -6.61 -13.95 -0.61
CA THR A 71 -5.59 -13.07 -0.02
C THR A 71 -6.20 -11.77 0.52
N LEU A 72 -7.07 -11.13 -0.25
CA LEU A 72 -7.73 -9.89 0.17
C LEU A 72 -8.66 -10.10 1.37
N GLU A 73 -9.36 -11.24 1.42
CA GLU A 73 -10.18 -11.65 2.57
C GLU A 73 -9.34 -11.97 3.81
N GLN A 74 -8.18 -12.59 3.62
CA GLN A 74 -7.26 -12.84 4.72
C GLN A 74 -6.70 -11.52 5.28
N LEU A 75 -6.29 -10.59 4.42
CA LEU A 75 -5.80 -9.28 4.82
C LEU A 75 -6.90 -8.46 5.53
N SER A 76 -8.16 -8.52 5.07
CA SER A 76 -9.26 -7.79 5.73
C SER A 76 -9.62 -8.34 7.11
N ARG A 77 -9.32 -9.62 7.40
CA ARG A 77 -9.49 -10.22 8.73
C ARG A 77 -8.39 -9.84 9.71
N VAL A 78 -7.18 -9.56 9.21
CA VAL A 78 -6.01 -9.24 10.05
C VAL A 78 -5.87 -7.72 10.24
N LEU A 79 -6.24 -6.92 9.25
CA LEU A 79 -6.12 -5.47 9.30
C LEU A 79 -7.36 -4.83 9.92
N ARG A 80 -7.16 -4.09 11.02
CA ARG A 80 -8.21 -3.24 11.59
C ARG A 80 -8.56 -2.10 10.63
N VAL A 81 -9.83 -1.72 10.59
CA VAL A 81 -10.36 -0.68 9.69
C VAL A 81 -9.58 0.63 9.82
N GLU A 82 -9.25 1.02 11.06
CA GLU A 82 -8.55 2.26 11.36
C GLU A 82 -7.15 2.29 10.74
N PHE A 83 -6.48 1.13 10.66
CA PHE A 83 -5.17 1.02 10.03
C PHE A 83 -5.25 1.13 8.51
N VAL A 84 -6.29 0.55 7.90
CA VAL A 84 -6.49 0.67 6.45
C VAL A 84 -6.81 2.10 6.05
N GLU A 85 -7.67 2.79 6.81
CA GLU A 85 -7.97 4.21 6.58
C GLU A 85 -6.73 5.11 6.75
N THR A 86 -5.92 4.84 7.78
CA THR A 86 -4.67 5.58 8.03
C THR A 86 -3.68 5.36 6.90
N ALA A 87 -3.44 4.10 6.52
CA ALA A 87 -2.54 3.76 5.43
C ALA A 87 -3.00 4.36 4.09
N LEU A 88 -4.31 4.36 3.80
CA LEU A 88 -4.86 5.00 2.61
C LEU A 88 -4.58 6.50 2.59
N ARG A 89 -4.88 7.18 3.71
CA ARG A 89 -4.69 8.63 3.84
C ARG A 89 -3.23 9.03 3.67
N GLN A 90 -2.30 8.29 4.29
CA GLN A 90 -0.87 8.56 4.17
C GLN A 90 -0.36 8.29 2.76
N THR A 91 -0.87 7.24 2.11
CA THR A 91 -0.51 6.91 0.73
C THR A 91 -1.00 7.98 -0.26
N GLN A 92 -2.22 8.50 -0.06
CA GLN A 92 -2.74 9.64 -0.86
C GLN A 92 -1.90 10.90 -0.64
N ARG A 93 -1.58 11.23 0.63
CA ARG A 93 -0.72 12.37 0.97
C ARG A 93 0.66 12.25 0.32
N ALA A 94 1.26 11.07 0.36
CA ALA A 94 2.54 10.79 -0.29
C ALA A 94 2.47 11.00 -1.81
N GLN A 95 1.40 10.54 -2.47
CA GLN A 95 1.22 10.79 -3.91
C GLN A 95 1.14 12.29 -4.25
N THR A 96 0.38 13.06 -3.47
CA THR A 96 0.29 14.52 -3.65
C THR A 96 1.66 15.19 -3.50
N LEU A 97 2.46 14.77 -2.51
CA LEU A 97 3.80 15.29 -2.29
C LEU A 97 4.76 14.96 -3.45
N ILE A 98 4.71 13.73 -3.97
CA ILE A 98 5.55 13.32 -5.13
C ILE A 98 5.22 14.13 -6.38
N GLN A 99 3.93 14.42 -6.61
CA GLN A 99 3.49 15.13 -7.82
C GLN A 99 3.69 16.65 -7.76
N GLY A 100 3.63 17.23 -6.55
CA GLY A 100 3.65 18.68 -6.35
C GLY A 100 4.97 19.27 -5.84
N THR A 101 5.92 18.44 -5.38
CA THR A 101 7.16 18.93 -4.76
C THR A 101 8.40 18.13 -5.15
N ASN A 102 9.57 18.78 -5.17
CA ASN A 102 10.88 18.10 -5.27
C ASN A 102 11.25 17.46 -3.92
N VAL A 103 10.42 16.52 -3.48
CA VAL A 103 10.59 15.81 -2.21
C VAL A 103 11.60 14.68 -2.39
N ASN A 104 12.40 14.43 -1.35
CA ASN A 104 13.23 13.25 -1.29
C ASN A 104 12.32 12.00 -1.20
N VAL A 105 12.20 11.30 -2.32
CA VAL A 105 11.35 10.12 -2.49
C VAL A 105 11.65 9.03 -1.47
N ARG A 106 12.94 8.78 -1.19
CA ARG A 106 13.35 7.78 -0.22
C ARG A 106 12.81 8.13 1.16
N LEU A 107 13.02 9.37 1.60
CA LEU A 107 12.53 9.85 2.89
C LEU A 107 11.01 9.75 2.98
N LEU A 108 10.31 10.09 1.89
CA LEU A 108 8.85 9.98 1.85
C LEU A 108 8.38 8.52 2.00
N LEU A 109 9.04 7.57 1.32
CA LEU A 109 8.72 6.15 1.44
C LEU A 109 9.06 5.60 2.82
N GLU A 110 10.17 6.02 3.43
CA GLU A 110 10.53 5.66 4.80
C GLU A 110 9.44 6.12 5.79
N VAL A 111 9.00 7.38 5.68
CA VAL A 111 7.91 7.92 6.52
C VAL A 111 6.60 7.17 6.26
N LEU A 112 6.26 6.94 4.98
CA LEU A 112 5.06 6.19 4.61
C LEU A 112 5.05 4.80 5.23
N PHE A 113 6.16 4.06 5.17
CA PHE A 113 6.24 2.69 5.68
C PHE A 113 6.30 2.58 7.21
N LEU A 114 6.66 3.67 7.92
CA LEU A 114 6.52 3.74 9.37
C LEU A 114 5.05 3.82 9.80
N ASP A 115 4.23 4.52 9.01
CA ASP A 115 2.80 4.69 9.30
C ASP A 115 1.98 3.45 8.95
N TYR A 116 2.58 2.46 8.27
CA TYR A 116 1.93 1.18 7.99
C TYR A 116 1.96 0.28 9.22
N PRO A 117 0.84 -0.40 9.55
CA PRO A 117 0.81 -1.32 10.68
C PRO A 117 1.86 -2.42 10.51
N ALA A 118 2.53 -2.78 11.60
CA ALA A 118 3.30 -4.01 11.70
C ALA A 118 2.38 -5.08 12.29
N ALA A 119 2.35 -6.26 11.66
CA ALA A 119 1.66 -7.42 12.19
C ALA A 119 2.43 -8.01 13.38
#